data_AF-A3Y857-F1
#
_entry.id   AF-A3Y857-F1
#
_cell.length_a   1.000
_cell.length_b   1.000
_cell.length_c   1.000
_cell.angle_alpha   90.00
_cell.angle_beta   90.00
_cell.angle_gamma   90.00
#
_symmetry.space_group_name_H-M   'P 1'
#
loop_
_entity.id
_entity.type
_entity.pdbx_description
1 polymer ?
#
loop_
_entity_poly.entity_id
_entity_poly.type
_entity_poly.pdbx_seq_one_letter_code
_entity_poly.pdbx_strand_id
1 'polypeptide(L)'
;MEYTKDKIKVSDLPCKIRIALPPKPGSFLDLALTGVFVFIVGTIFVIFGPFPGPDFFVSLQSYPGSLSIIGCFIVMSSFYLENVAKKIYSKRIQKTVNEMIDLNDSDMPESMKLNIESYKKYGEFFELSLVHKSVEEKLVI
;
A
#
# COMPACT_ATOMS: atom_id res chain seq x y z
N MET A 1 2.17 26.48 18.53
CA MET A 1 2.95 27.25 17.53
C MET A 1 2.84 26.50 16.22
N GLU A 2 2.15 27.11 15.27
CA GLU A 2 1.82 26.55 13.96
C GLU A 2 2.94 26.97 13.00
N TYR A 3 3.89 26.06 12.73
CA TYR A 3 5.04 26.37 11.88
C TYR A 3 4.58 26.55 10.44
N THR A 4 4.53 27.82 10.04
CA THR A 4 4.19 28.23 8.69
C THR A 4 5.47 28.18 7.85
N LYS A 5 5.59 27.17 6.99
CA LYS A 5 6.22 27.25 5.68
C LYS A 5 7.70 27.72 5.60
N ASP A 6 8.55 27.34 6.55
CA ASP A 6 10.01 27.37 6.35
C ASP A 6 10.52 25.93 6.25
N LYS A 7 11.29 25.64 5.18
CA LYS A 7 11.92 24.34 4.93
C LYS A 7 12.78 23.95 6.13
N ILE A 8 12.59 22.73 6.62
CA ILE A 8 13.29 22.26 7.83
C ILE A 8 14.70 21.83 7.47
N LYS A 9 15.69 22.38 8.18
CA LYS A 9 17.13 22.12 7.99
C LYS A 9 17.66 21.15 9.05
N VAL A 10 18.84 20.56 8.80
CA VAL A 10 19.53 19.66 9.74
C VAL A 10 19.71 20.29 11.13
N SER A 11 19.95 21.60 11.18
CA SER A 11 20.15 22.38 12.41
C SER A 11 18.94 22.40 13.35
N ASP A 12 17.75 22.09 12.83
CA ASP A 12 16.50 22.15 13.58
C ASP A 12 16.15 20.80 14.23
N LEU A 13 17.03 19.79 14.09
CA LEU A 13 16.84 18.47 14.68
C LEU A 13 17.30 18.46 16.15
N PRO A 14 16.56 17.81 17.08
CA PRO A 14 15.32 17.08 16.86
C PRO A 14 14.09 18.02 16.75
N CYS A 15 13.26 17.82 15.72
CA CYS A 15 12.00 18.55 15.55
C CYS A 15 10.82 17.60 15.31
N LYS A 16 9.62 18.06 15.70
CA LYS A 16 8.36 17.38 15.41
C LYS A 16 7.70 18.07 14.23
N ILE A 17 7.51 17.35 13.12
CA ILE A 17 6.84 17.88 11.92
C ILE A 17 5.44 17.29 11.83
N ARG A 18 4.45 18.17 11.67
CA ARG A 18 3.10 17.75 11.30
C ARG A 18 3.02 17.69 9.78
N ILE A 19 3.19 16.49 9.21
CA ILE A 19 3.02 16.27 7.78
C ILE A 19 1.58 15.83 7.53
N ALA A 20 0.83 16.59 6.76
CA ALA A 20 -0.46 16.14 6.26
C ALA A 20 -0.20 15.10 5.15
N LEU A 21 -0.36 13.81 5.47
CA LEU A 21 -0.23 12.78 4.44
C LEU A 21 -1.38 12.86 3.44
N PRO A 22 -1.14 12.45 2.19
CA PRO A 22 -2.23 12.23 1.25
C PRO A 22 -3.21 11.17 1.81
N PRO A 23 -4.48 11.19 1.39
CA PRO A 23 -5.44 10.18 1.80
C PRO A 23 -4.96 8.78 1.37
N LYS A 24 -5.10 7.80 2.26
CA LYS A 24 -4.78 6.40 1.97
C LYS A 24 -5.64 5.90 0.81
N PRO A 25 -5.08 5.09 -0.11
CA PRO A 25 -5.88 4.47 -1.15
C PRO A 25 -6.95 3.57 -0.51
N GLY A 26 -8.14 3.55 -1.12
CA GLY A 26 -9.20 2.62 -0.72
C GLY A 26 -8.77 1.16 -0.86
N SER A 27 -9.47 0.28 -0.14
CA SER A 27 -9.25 -1.16 -0.24
C SER A 27 -9.92 -1.70 -1.50
N PHE A 28 -9.22 -2.57 -2.24
CA PHE A 28 -9.79 -3.33 -3.36
C PHE A 28 -10.21 -4.75 -2.95
N LEU A 29 -10.30 -5.01 -1.64
CA LEU A 29 -10.60 -6.33 -1.09
C LEU A 29 -11.99 -6.83 -1.50
N ASP A 30 -13.00 -5.96 -1.58
CA ASP A 30 -14.35 -6.34 -1.99
C ASP A 30 -14.41 -6.82 -3.45
N LEU A 31 -13.60 -6.19 -4.32
CA LEU A 31 -13.47 -6.60 -5.71
C LEU A 31 -12.74 -7.95 -5.82
N ALA A 32 -11.68 -8.15 -5.05
CA ALA A 32 -10.97 -9.42 -4.98
C ALA A 32 -11.89 -10.54 -4.48
N LEU A 33 -12.71 -10.28 -3.46
CA LEU A 33 -13.66 -11.23 -2.89
C LEU A 33 -14.72 -11.64 -3.93
N THR A 34 -15.22 -10.67 -4.70
CA THR A 34 -16.17 -10.92 -5.80
C THR A 34 -15.53 -11.82 -6.87
N GLY A 35 -14.27 -11.54 -7.24
CA GLY A 35 -13.52 -12.37 -8.18
C GLY A 35 -13.29 -13.80 -7.68
N VAL A 36 -12.95 -13.97 -6.40
CA VAL A 36 -12.80 -15.29 -5.75
C VAL A 36 -14.11 -16.06 -5.78
N PHE A 37 -15.23 -15.41 -5.47
CA PHE A 37 -16.54 -16.07 -5.51
C PHE A 37 -16.88 -16.58 -6.91
N VAL A 38 -16.72 -15.74 -7.94
CA VAL A 38 -16.95 -16.13 -9.34
C VAL A 38 -16.02 -17.27 -9.78
N PHE A 39 -14.75 -17.22 -9.36
CA PHE A 39 -13.78 -18.28 -9.63
C PHE A 39 -14.19 -19.61 -9.00
N ILE A 40 -14.61 -19.60 -7.74
CA ILE A 40 -15.06 -20.80 -7.03
C ILE A 40 -16.30 -21.39 -7.71
N VAL A 41 -17.30 -20.56 -8.02
CA VAL A 41 -18.54 -21.01 -8.68
C VAL A 41 -18.23 -21.66 -10.04
N GLY A 42 -17.41 -21.00 -10.88
CA GLY A 42 -16.99 -21.57 -12.16
C GLY A 42 -16.26 -22.90 -11.98
N THR A 43 -15.35 -22.97 -11.01
CA THR A 43 -14.51 -24.16 -10.77
C THR A 43 -15.35 -25.34 -10.25
N ILE A 44 -16.35 -25.08 -9.41
CA ILE A 44 -17.30 -26.09 -8.97
C ILE A 44 -18.05 -26.67 -10.18
N PHE A 45 -18.54 -25.83 -11.09
CA PHE A 45 -19.21 -26.31 -12.29
C PHE A 45 -18.28 -27.07 -13.25
N VAL A 46 -16.99 -26.74 -13.31
CA VAL A 46 -16.00 -27.51 -14.09
C VAL A 46 -15.77 -28.89 -13.47
N ILE A 47 -15.62 -28.98 -12.14
CA ILE A 47 -15.27 -30.23 -11.45
C ILE A 47 -16.46 -31.20 -11.41
N PHE A 48 -17.63 -30.70 -11.03
CA PHE A 48 -18.80 -31.55 -10.81
C PHE A 48 -19.69 -31.68 -12.05
N GLY A 49 -19.48 -30.84 -13.07
CA GLY A 49 -20.28 -30.84 -14.29
C GLY A 49 -21.68 -30.26 -14.09
N PRO A 50 -22.57 -30.41 -15.08
CA PRO A 50 -23.90 -29.85 -15.04
C PRO A 50 -24.80 -30.62 -14.06
N PHE A 51 -25.58 -29.88 -13.28
CA PHE A 51 -26.58 -30.42 -12.36
C PHE A 51 -27.98 -30.05 -12.83
N PRO A 52 -28.96 -30.95 -12.70
CA PRO A 52 -30.36 -30.59 -12.91
C PRO A 52 -30.76 -29.50 -11.91
N GLY A 53 -31.36 -28.43 -12.41
CA GLY A 53 -31.71 -27.27 -11.60
C GLY A 53 -32.46 -26.21 -12.41
N PRO A 54 -32.75 -25.05 -11.79
CA PRO A 54 -33.41 -23.94 -12.48
C PRO A 54 -32.65 -23.53 -13.75
N ASP A 55 -33.36 -23.12 -14.79
CA ASP A 55 -32.80 -22.77 -16.12
C ASP A 55 -31.61 -21.79 -16.04
N PHE A 56 -31.64 -20.88 -15.06
CA PHE A 56 -30.56 -19.93 -14.82
C PHE A 56 -29.21 -20.61 -14.50
N PHE A 57 -29.22 -21.64 -13.65
CA PHE A 57 -28.00 -22.37 -13.28
C PHE A 57 -27.51 -23.24 -14.44
N VAL A 58 -28.43 -23.81 -15.22
CA VAL A 58 -28.10 -24.59 -16.43
C VAL A 58 -27.42 -23.69 -17.47
N SER A 59 -27.90 -22.46 -17.64
CA SER A 59 -27.27 -21.48 -18.52
C SER A 59 -25.87 -21.09 -18.04
N LEU A 60 -25.66 -20.88 -16.73
CA LEU A 60 -24.33 -20.60 -16.17
C LEU A 60 -23.36 -21.78 -16.33
N GLN A 61 -23.86 -23.01 -16.16
CA GLN A 61 -23.09 -24.24 -16.34
C GLN A 61 -22.71 -24.53 -17.79
N SER A 62 -23.25 -23.80 -18.77
CA SER A 62 -22.86 -23.94 -20.18
C SER A 62 -21.45 -23.38 -20.45
N TYR A 63 -20.95 -22.47 -19.58
CA TYR A 63 -19.64 -21.83 -19.74
C TYR A 63 -18.84 -21.78 -18.42
N PRO A 64 -18.60 -22.93 -17.77
CA PRO A 64 -18.03 -22.96 -16.43
C PRO A 64 -16.55 -22.53 -16.44
N GLY A 65 -15.81 -22.89 -17.50
CA GLY A 65 -14.43 -22.45 -17.69
C GLY A 65 -14.30 -20.95 -17.89
N SER A 66 -15.19 -20.33 -18.67
CA SER A 66 -15.21 -18.88 -18.89
C SER A 66 -15.47 -18.14 -17.58
N LEU A 67 -16.38 -18.64 -16.73
CA LEU A 67 -16.63 -18.08 -15.40
C LEU A 67 -15.38 -18.13 -14.52
N SER A 68 -14.68 -19.27 -14.48
CA SER A 68 -13.43 -19.38 -13.72
C SER A 68 -12.36 -18.40 -14.21
N ILE A 69 -12.19 -18.26 -15.53
CA ILE A 69 -11.21 -17.34 -16.12
C ILE A 69 -11.54 -15.88 -15.75
N ILE A 70 -12.81 -15.49 -15.84
CA ILE A 70 -13.27 -14.15 -15.46
C ILE A 70 -13.01 -13.90 -13.97
N GLY A 71 -13.35 -14.85 -13.10
CA GLY A 71 -13.09 -14.75 -11.66
C GLY A 71 -11.60 -14.56 -11.36
N CYS A 72 -10.75 -15.38 -11.97
CA CYS A 72 -9.30 -15.28 -11.84
C CYS A 72 -8.77 -13.91 -12.32
N PHE A 73 -9.27 -13.42 -13.45
CA PHE A 73 -8.89 -12.13 -14.01
C PHE A 73 -9.27 -10.96 -13.09
N ILE A 74 -10.45 -11.00 -12.47
CA ILE A 74 -10.90 -9.99 -11.50
C ILE A 74 -9.97 -9.99 -10.27
N VAL A 75 -9.59 -11.16 -9.77
CA VAL A 75 -8.66 -11.28 -8.63
C VAL A 75 -7.29 -10.69 -8.97
N MET A 76 -6.70 -11.07 -10.10
CA MET A 76 -5.41 -10.53 -10.54
C MET A 76 -5.44 -9.02 -10.74
N SER A 77 -6.51 -8.51 -11.36
CA SER A 77 -6.71 -7.08 -11.59
C SER A 77 -6.81 -6.30 -10.28
N SER A 78 -7.50 -6.87 -9.28
CA SER A 78 -7.63 -6.27 -7.95
C SER A 78 -6.27 -6.12 -7.26
N PHE A 79 -5.45 -7.17 -7.26
CA PHE A 79 -4.09 -7.12 -6.71
C PHE A 79 -3.19 -6.15 -7.47
N TYR A 80 -3.31 -6.11 -8.80
CA TYR A 80 -2.54 -5.18 -9.62
C TYR A 80 -2.89 -3.72 -9.27
N LEU A 81 -4.18 -3.39 -9.22
CA LEU A 81 -4.66 -2.05 -8.85
C LEU A 81 -4.22 -1.65 -7.44
N GLU A 82 -4.29 -2.58 -6.48
CA GLU A 82 -3.84 -2.33 -5.11
C GLU A 82 -2.34 -2.01 -5.05
N ASN A 83 -1.51 -2.78 -5.77
CA ASN A 83 -0.07 -2.55 -5.82
C ASN A 83 0.28 -1.22 -6.50
N VAL A 84 -0.41 -0.88 -7.59
CA VAL A 84 -0.23 0.42 -8.27
C VAL A 84 -0.63 1.57 -7.33
N ALA A 85 -1.77 1.45 -6.64
CA ALA A 85 -2.23 2.46 -5.70
C ALA A 85 -1.22 2.65 -4.54
N LYS A 86 -0.70 1.57 -3.97
CA LYS A 86 0.36 1.61 -2.95
C LYS A 86 1.64 2.27 -3.46
N LYS A 87 2.07 1.96 -4.70
CA LYS A 87 3.26 2.55 -5.32
C LYS A 87 3.09 4.05 -5.54
N ILE A 88 1.93 4.50 -6.02
CA ILE A 88 1.62 5.92 -6.20
C ILE A 88 1.58 6.63 -4.86
N TYR A 89 0.94 6.02 -3.85
CA TYR A 89 0.87 6.56 -2.50
C TYR A 89 2.26 6.74 -1.88
N SER A 90 3.12 5.72 -1.96
CA SER A 90 4.51 5.79 -1.49
C SER A 90 5.30 6.90 -2.19
N LYS A 91 5.18 7.01 -3.52
CA LYS A 91 5.81 8.11 -4.28
C LYS A 91 5.31 9.49 -3.84
N ARG A 92 4.02 9.64 -3.54
CA ARG A 92 3.46 10.91 -3.04
C ARG A 92 4.00 11.25 -1.66
N ILE A 93 4.07 10.29 -0.75
CA ILE A 93 4.69 10.49 0.56
C ILE A 93 6.13 10.94 0.39
N GLN A 94 6.93 10.20 -0.38
CA GLN A 94 8.34 10.54 -0.61
C GLN A 94 8.49 11.96 -1.18
N LYS A 95 7.63 12.35 -2.12
CA LYS A 95 7.61 13.71 -2.66
C LYS A 95 7.26 14.75 -1.60
N THR A 96 6.20 14.54 -0.81
CA THR A 96 5.81 15.46 0.27
C THR A 96 6.90 15.60 1.33
N VAL A 97 7.56 14.49 1.69
CA VAL A 97 8.70 14.49 2.61
C VAL A 97 9.84 15.30 2.01
N ASN A 98 10.26 15.03 0.77
CA ASN A 98 11.35 15.75 0.11
C ASN A 98 11.04 17.25 -0.13
N GLU A 99 9.78 17.64 -0.29
CA GLU A 99 9.37 19.04 -0.44
C GLU A 99 9.39 19.80 0.91
N MET A 100 9.11 19.11 2.01
CA MET A 100 9.11 19.71 3.36
C MET A 100 10.49 19.67 4.03
N ILE A 101 11.32 18.72 3.65
CA ILE A 101 12.60 18.42 4.27
C ILE A 101 13.71 18.68 3.24
N ASP A 102 14.39 19.83 3.37
CA ASP A 102 15.55 20.19 2.54
C ASP A 102 16.83 19.65 3.19
N LEU A 103 16.91 18.32 3.29
CA LEU A 103 18.11 17.63 3.77
C LEU A 103 18.94 17.24 2.55
N ASN A 104 19.98 18.02 2.24
CA ASN A 104 21.03 17.54 1.35
C ASN A 104 21.84 16.47 2.08
N ASP A 105 22.13 15.34 1.42
CA ASP A 105 22.99 14.29 1.97
C ASP A 105 24.37 14.84 2.38
N SER A 106 24.82 15.93 1.74
CA SER A 106 26.04 16.67 2.06
C SER A 106 26.05 17.32 3.45
N ASP A 107 24.88 17.62 4.02
CA ASP A 107 24.72 18.26 5.33
C ASP A 107 24.52 17.23 6.46
N MET A 108 24.46 15.93 6.12
CA MET A 108 24.16 14.86 7.05
C MET A 108 25.47 14.26 7.62
N PRO A 109 25.66 14.21 8.95
CA PRO A 109 26.86 13.61 9.53
C PRO A 109 26.98 12.14 9.14
N GLU A 110 28.17 11.70 8.67
CA GLU A 110 28.42 10.33 8.17
C GLU A 110 28.02 9.20 9.15
N SER A 111 27.93 9.50 10.44
CA SER A 111 27.62 8.58 11.53
C SER A 111 26.14 8.53 11.95
N MET A 112 25.25 9.28 11.30
CA MET A 112 23.84 9.42 11.67
C MET A 112 22.87 9.03 10.54
N LYS A 113 21.72 8.48 10.92
CA LYS A 113 20.57 8.18 10.04
C LYS A 113 19.34 8.94 10.54
N LEU A 114 18.52 9.41 9.60
CA LEU A 114 17.22 10.00 9.90
C LEU A 114 16.23 8.89 10.31
N ASN A 115 15.71 8.96 11.53
CA ASN A 115 14.62 8.09 11.98
C ASN A 115 13.30 8.87 11.92
N ILE A 116 12.30 8.25 11.29
CA ILE A 116 10.96 8.83 11.11
C ILE A 116 9.98 7.94 11.88
N GLU A 117 9.58 8.37 13.08
CA GLU A 117 8.59 7.66 13.87
C GLU A 117 7.18 8.22 13.62
N SER A 118 6.25 7.36 13.23
CA SER A 118 4.85 7.75 13.01
C SER A 118 4.02 7.55 14.28
N TYR A 119 3.45 8.63 14.83
CA TYR A 119 2.52 8.56 15.95
C TYR A 119 1.08 8.69 15.45
N LYS A 120 0.37 7.56 15.34
CA LYS A 120 -1.02 7.51 14.85
C LYS A 120 -2.08 8.02 15.84
N LYS A 121 -1.71 8.36 17.07
CA LYS A 121 -2.67 8.49 18.18
C LYS A 121 -3.46 9.81 18.22
N TYR A 122 -3.05 10.85 17.47
CA TYR A 122 -3.67 12.20 17.56
C TYR A 122 -3.76 12.97 16.22
N GLY A 123 -3.84 12.26 15.10
CA GLY A 123 -3.52 12.81 13.77
C GLY A 123 -2.09 12.43 13.40
N GLU A 124 -1.80 12.28 12.12
CA GLU A 124 -0.52 11.71 11.65
C GLU A 124 0.63 12.70 11.94
N PHE A 125 1.20 12.63 13.14
CA PHE A 125 2.42 13.33 13.53
C PHE A 125 3.62 12.43 13.25
N PHE A 126 4.66 12.99 12.63
CA PHE A 126 5.94 12.32 12.44
C PHE A 126 6.99 13.02 13.29
N GLU A 127 7.66 12.24 14.15
CA GLU A 127 8.81 12.71 14.90
C GLU A 127 10.07 12.39 14.11
N LEU A 128 10.84 13.44 13.79
CA LEU A 128 12.09 13.32 13.04
C LEU A 128 13.24 13.47 14.02
N SER A 129 14.00 12.40 14.17
CA SER A 129 15.16 12.35 15.06
C SER A 129 16.38 11.84 14.28
N LEU A 130 17.57 12.35 14.64
CA LEU A 130 18.83 11.76 14.19
C LEU A 130 19.20 10.64 15.16
N VAL A 131 19.41 9.45 14.61
CA VAL A 131 19.85 8.28 15.37
C VAL A 131 21.20 7.84 14.83
N HIS A 132 22.11 7.40 15.69
CA HIS A 132 23.37 6.83 15.22
C HIS A 132 23.11 5.63 14.30
N LYS A 133 23.86 5.58 13.19
CA LYS A 133 23.84 4.46 12.24
C LYS A 133 24.33 3.20 12.99
N SER A 134 23.42 2.45 13.60
CA SER A 134 23.78 1.19 14.24
C SER A 134 24.32 0.23 13.18
N VAL A 135 25.44 -0.39 13.51
CA VAL A 135 26.15 -1.39 12.72
C VAL A 135 25.35 -2.70 12.82
N GLU A 136 24.23 -2.81 12.12
CA GLU A 136 23.45 -4.07 12.00
C GLU A 136 23.22 -4.45 10.54
N GLU A 137 24.22 -4.18 9.70
CA GLU A 137 24.31 -4.69 8.33
C GLU A 137 25.51 -5.62 8.23
N LYS A 138 25.49 -6.71 9.02
CA LYS A 138 26.37 -7.89 8.90
C LYS A 138 25.91 -8.97 9.86
N LEU A 139 25.00 -9.84 9.41
CA LEU A 139 24.89 -11.28 9.74
C LEU A 139 23.46 -11.76 9.50
N VAL A 140 23.13 -12.09 8.24
CA VAL A 140 22.41 -13.33 7.97
C VAL A 140 23.13 -13.97 6.78
N ILE A 141 23.81 -15.07 7.08
CA ILE A 141 24.46 -16.00 6.15
C ILE A 141 23.37 -16.76 5.40
#